data_AF-A0A2V3HP10-F1
#
_entry.id   AF-A0A2V3HP10-F1
#
_cell.length_a   1.000
_cell.length_b   1.000
_cell.length_c   1.000
_cell.angle_alpha   90.00
_cell.angle_beta   90.00
_cell.angle_gamma   90.00
#
_symmetry.space_group_name_H-M   'P 1'
#
loop_
_entity.id
_entity.type
_entity.pdbx_description
1 polymer ?
#
loop_
_entity_poly.entity_id
_entity_poly.type
_entity_poly.pdbx_seq_one_letter_code
_entity_poly.pdbx_strand_id
1 'polypeptide(L)'
;MVIYVESEDYNVTTIPILEEIDKVERALNPMRNDDGEDSVIYVLSISTVIKEVNSSAGRVVKSFFSGVAEAIGSDELSDQVNDTIDANQDILGNYAIPDQQERVDQILQEMPPNALAKLVRDVGRDADGDGIKEAELAGYWNRAVIIIGISDDLGNTTISQLIEDTQNKINAIPEIDENGVSSWERINLTMTLTGPVPITNAVTEKSFEMFWDVFPYGILFVALGLFLFHCDLLQTGRIRFVQGVKVVIIAGLPTLCSVWITMGIIGFTNYEVTMTVIIVGPIILALGVSYGLHITNRYAESKGTPQEKMAEAMNSTGKAVLLSALTTIIGFISLTFTPMKPIQTVGWSLAGGIVVVYIMT
;
A
#
# COMPACT_ATOMS: atom_id res chain seq x y z
N MET A 1 -10.41 4.63 -3.79
CA MET A 1 -9.37 5.67 -3.58
C MET A 1 -9.97 6.84 -2.83
N VAL A 2 -9.15 7.69 -2.20
CA VAL A 2 -9.60 8.93 -1.57
C VAL A 2 -8.67 10.05 -1.98
N ILE A 3 -9.18 11.25 -2.27
CA ILE A 3 -8.37 12.46 -2.43
C ILE A 3 -8.68 13.36 -1.25
N TYR A 4 -7.64 13.80 -0.54
CA TYR A 4 -7.78 14.87 0.44
C TYR A 4 -7.66 16.20 -0.26
N VAL A 5 -8.64 17.06 -0.02
CA VAL A 5 -8.69 18.43 -0.51
C VAL A 5 -8.47 19.34 0.67
N GLU A 6 -7.38 20.09 0.68
CA GLU A 6 -6.99 20.93 1.82
C GLU A 6 -6.74 22.35 1.38
N SER A 7 -7.28 23.31 2.12
CA SER A 7 -6.96 24.72 1.96
C SER A 7 -6.74 25.35 3.32
N GLU A 8 -5.54 25.85 3.60
CA GLU A 8 -5.21 26.37 4.93
C GLU A 8 -5.92 27.69 5.19
N ASP A 9 -6.01 28.55 4.18
CA ASP A 9 -6.50 29.92 4.30
C ASP A 9 -7.98 30.11 3.98
N TYR A 10 -8.62 29.10 3.38
CA TYR A 10 -10.00 29.21 2.91
C TYR A 10 -10.85 28.01 3.35
N ASN A 11 -12.15 28.27 3.53
CA ASN A 11 -13.10 27.22 3.76
C ASN A 11 -13.31 26.40 2.47
N VAL A 12 -13.17 25.08 2.55
CA VAL A 12 -13.30 24.15 1.42
C VAL A 12 -14.70 24.11 0.81
N THR A 13 -15.69 24.70 1.48
CA THR A 13 -17.06 24.85 0.96
C THR A 13 -17.31 26.19 0.25
N THR A 14 -16.27 26.97 0.00
CA THR A 14 -16.37 28.18 -0.83
C THR A 14 -16.55 27.81 -2.31
N ILE A 15 -17.35 28.58 -3.04
CA ILE A 15 -17.64 28.32 -4.47
C ILE A 15 -16.36 28.08 -5.30
N PRO A 16 -15.29 28.90 -5.21
CA PRO A 16 -14.07 28.66 -5.99
C PRO A 16 -13.43 27.29 -5.73
N ILE A 17 -13.41 26.82 -4.48
CA ILE A 17 -12.86 25.49 -4.15
C ILE A 17 -13.82 24.39 -4.63
N LEU A 18 -15.13 24.58 -4.46
CA LEU A 18 -16.14 23.62 -4.93
C LEU A 18 -16.10 23.42 -6.46
N GLU A 19 -15.82 24.49 -7.21
CA GLU A 19 -15.61 24.44 -8.66
C GLU A 19 -14.36 23.62 -9.02
N GLU A 20 -13.25 23.81 -8.32
CA GLU A 20 -12.04 23.01 -8.51
C GLU A 20 -12.26 21.53 -8.15
N ILE A 21 -13.03 21.25 -7.08
CA ILE A 21 -13.46 19.88 -6.74
C ILE A 21 -14.31 19.30 -7.88
N ASP A 22 -15.25 20.04 -8.45
CA ASP A 22 -16.08 19.58 -9.58
C ASP A 22 -15.26 19.32 -10.85
N LYS A 23 -14.23 20.15 -11.12
CA LYS A 23 -13.28 19.89 -12.22
C LYS A 23 -12.58 18.54 -12.04
N VAL A 24 -12.15 18.22 -10.82
CA VAL A 24 -11.53 16.93 -10.47
C VAL A 24 -12.51 15.79 -10.65
N GLU A 25 -13.73 15.91 -10.13
CA GLU A 25 -14.76 14.89 -10.32
C GLU A 25 -14.99 14.55 -11.80
N ARG A 26 -15.13 15.57 -12.65
CA ARG A 26 -15.37 15.40 -14.09
C ARG A 26 -14.16 14.82 -14.83
N ALA A 27 -12.94 15.13 -14.39
CA ALA A 27 -11.72 14.57 -14.98
C ALA A 27 -11.54 13.09 -14.61
N LEU A 28 -11.98 12.69 -13.41
CA LEU A 28 -11.84 11.33 -12.90
C LEU A 28 -12.95 10.41 -13.38
N ASN A 29 -14.20 10.86 -13.38
CA ASN A 29 -15.35 10.13 -13.91
C ASN A 29 -16.13 11.05 -14.88
N PRO A 30 -15.75 11.06 -16.17
CA PRO A 30 -16.46 11.82 -17.20
C PRO A 30 -17.83 11.23 -17.53
N MET A 31 -18.05 9.92 -17.32
CA MET A 31 -19.30 9.22 -17.63
C MET A 31 -19.93 8.58 -16.38
N ARG A 32 -20.73 9.36 -15.64
CA ARG A 32 -21.25 8.94 -14.33
C ARG A 32 -22.17 7.71 -14.28
N ASN A 33 -22.68 7.26 -15.43
CA ASN A 33 -23.68 6.18 -15.53
C ASN A 33 -23.19 5.03 -16.42
N ASP A 34 -21.92 4.65 -16.32
CA ASP A 34 -21.32 3.57 -17.11
C ASP A 34 -21.03 2.29 -16.30
N ASP A 35 -21.52 2.20 -15.05
CA ASP A 35 -21.27 1.11 -14.11
C ASP A 35 -19.77 0.76 -13.92
N GLY A 36 -18.87 1.71 -14.19
CA GLY A 36 -17.42 1.54 -14.04
C GLY A 36 -16.73 0.91 -15.26
N GLU A 37 -17.29 1.03 -16.47
CA GLU A 37 -16.58 0.71 -17.72
C GLU A 37 -15.23 1.44 -17.83
N ASP A 38 -15.12 2.64 -17.25
CA ASP A 38 -13.89 3.44 -17.17
C ASP A 38 -12.99 3.14 -15.95
N SER A 39 -13.23 2.03 -15.24
CA SER A 39 -12.62 1.64 -13.96
C SER A 39 -13.06 2.45 -12.74
N VAL A 40 -13.84 3.52 -12.90
CA VAL A 40 -14.34 4.36 -11.79
C VAL A 40 -15.86 4.23 -11.67
N ILE A 41 -16.32 3.44 -10.69
CA ILE A 41 -17.75 3.18 -10.49
C ILE A 41 -18.49 4.45 -10.03
N TYR A 42 -17.92 5.19 -9.09
CA TYR A 42 -18.51 6.45 -8.62
C TYR A 42 -17.47 7.39 -8.03
N VAL A 43 -17.83 8.68 -8.02
CA VAL A 43 -17.09 9.72 -7.29
C VAL A 43 -18.08 10.44 -6.38
N LEU A 44 -17.73 10.56 -5.10
CA LEU A 44 -18.53 11.24 -4.08
C LEU A 44 -17.68 12.30 -3.39
N SER A 45 -18.12 13.55 -3.44
CA SER A 45 -17.53 14.64 -2.66
C SER A 45 -18.61 15.58 -2.13
N ILE A 46 -18.20 16.58 -1.34
CA ILE A 46 -19.09 17.66 -0.91
C ILE A 46 -19.70 18.44 -2.08
N SER A 47 -18.96 18.61 -3.19
CA SER A 47 -19.47 19.27 -4.41
C SER A 47 -20.57 18.43 -5.07
N THR A 48 -20.39 17.11 -5.17
CA THR A 48 -21.43 16.18 -5.65
C THR A 48 -22.72 16.34 -4.84
N VAL A 49 -22.61 16.33 -3.52
CA VAL A 49 -23.78 16.43 -2.62
C VAL A 49 -24.48 17.78 -2.76
N ILE A 50 -23.73 18.88 -2.82
CA ILE A 50 -24.31 20.22 -3.00
C ILE A 50 -25.06 20.31 -4.33
N LYS A 51 -24.47 19.83 -5.43
CA LYS A 51 -25.12 19.82 -6.76
C LYS A 51 -26.39 18.98 -6.75
N GLU A 52 -26.36 17.81 -6.10
CA GLU A 52 -27.51 16.91 -6.01
C GLU A 52 -28.66 17.53 -5.21
N VAL A 53 -28.38 18.11 -4.04
CA VAL A 53 -29.39 18.82 -3.23
C VAL A 53 -29.90 20.06 -3.97
N ASN A 54 -29.04 20.76 -4.72
CA ASN A 54 -29.46 21.91 -5.52
C ASN A 54 -30.38 21.50 -6.68
N SER A 55 -30.16 20.34 -7.31
CA SER A 55 -30.97 19.86 -8.44
C SER A 55 -32.26 19.16 -8.04
N SER A 56 -32.31 18.60 -6.84
CA SER A 56 -33.34 17.64 -6.45
C SER A 56 -34.46 18.28 -5.62
N ALA A 57 -35.71 17.98 -5.99
CA ALA A 57 -36.85 18.16 -5.09
C ALA A 57 -36.65 17.30 -3.84
N GLY A 58 -37.04 17.79 -2.65
CA GLY A 58 -36.70 17.16 -1.36
C GLY A 58 -36.88 15.63 -1.28
N ARG A 59 -37.86 15.05 -1.99
CA ARG A 59 -38.09 13.59 -2.03
C ARG A 59 -36.96 12.76 -2.68
N VAL A 60 -36.21 13.29 -3.65
CA VAL A 60 -35.12 12.58 -4.34
C VAL A 60 -33.85 12.56 -3.48
N VAL A 61 -33.61 13.65 -2.74
CA VAL A 61 -32.52 13.77 -1.77
C VAL A 61 -32.63 12.69 -0.69
N LYS A 62 -33.86 12.40 -0.22
CA LYS A 62 -34.14 11.32 0.76
C LYS A 62 -33.73 9.94 0.24
N SER A 63 -34.06 9.61 -1.01
CA SER A 63 -33.66 8.33 -1.61
C SER A 63 -32.15 8.23 -1.86
N PHE A 64 -31.49 9.33 -2.24
CA PHE A 64 -30.04 9.36 -2.45
C PHE A 64 -29.28 9.10 -1.14
N PHE A 65 -29.59 9.85 -0.09
CA PHE A 65 -28.90 9.70 1.20
C PHE A 65 -29.21 8.36 1.87
N SER A 66 -30.41 7.81 1.69
CA SER A 66 -30.72 6.44 2.14
C SER A 66 -29.86 5.40 1.41
N GLY A 67 -29.62 5.56 0.10
CA GLY A 67 -28.74 4.67 -0.67
C GLY A 67 -27.25 4.82 -0.29
N VAL A 68 -26.79 6.05 -0.03
CA VAL A 68 -25.44 6.30 0.50
C VAL A 68 -25.28 5.68 1.89
N ALA A 69 -26.27 5.84 2.77
CA ALA A 69 -26.29 5.25 4.11
C ALA A 69 -26.18 3.71 4.07
N GLU A 70 -26.92 3.08 3.16
CA GLU A 70 -26.87 1.63 2.92
C GLU A 70 -25.49 1.20 2.40
N ALA A 71 -24.92 1.92 1.44
CA ALA A 71 -23.60 1.64 0.88
C ALA A 71 -22.45 1.76 1.90
N ILE A 72 -22.60 2.62 2.92
CA ILE A 72 -21.61 2.80 3.99
C ILE A 72 -21.96 2.04 5.28
N GLY A 73 -23.08 1.31 5.32
CA GLY A 73 -23.54 0.52 6.47
C GLY A 73 -23.94 1.35 7.69
N SER A 74 -24.55 2.53 7.52
CA SER A 74 -24.92 3.45 8.60
C SER A 74 -26.42 3.66 8.70
N ASP A 75 -27.11 2.78 9.44
CA ASP A 75 -28.57 2.85 9.65
C ASP A 75 -29.02 4.15 10.37
N GLU A 76 -28.15 4.68 11.24
CA GLU A 76 -28.39 5.93 12.00
C GLU A 76 -28.45 7.17 11.08
N LEU A 77 -27.81 7.12 9.91
CA LEU A 77 -27.85 8.19 8.90
C LEU A 77 -29.21 8.25 8.22
N SER A 78 -29.82 7.08 7.97
CA SER A 78 -31.12 6.96 7.28
C SER A 78 -32.27 7.58 8.08
N ASP A 79 -32.28 7.39 9.40
CA ASP A 79 -33.35 7.90 10.27
C ASP A 79 -33.29 9.44 10.40
N GLN A 80 -32.10 10.04 10.51
CA GLN A 80 -31.93 11.49 10.62
C GLN A 80 -32.26 12.26 9.32
N VAL A 81 -32.04 11.62 8.17
CA VAL A 81 -32.36 12.15 6.84
C VAL A 81 -33.87 12.24 6.63
N ASN A 82 -34.63 11.27 7.15
CA ASN A 82 -36.08 11.21 6.99
C ASN A 82 -36.79 12.40 7.67
N ASP A 83 -36.32 12.82 8.85
CA ASP A 83 -36.91 13.89 9.65
C ASP A 83 -36.56 15.30 9.15
N THR A 84 -35.39 15.48 8.55
CA THR A 84 -34.90 16.80 8.10
C THR A 84 -35.51 17.22 6.77
N ILE A 85 -35.81 16.25 5.89
CA ILE A 85 -36.26 16.49 4.52
C ILE A 85 -37.79 16.72 4.41
N ASP A 86 -38.59 16.13 5.30
CA ASP A 86 -40.05 16.28 5.26
C ASP A 86 -40.50 17.73 5.62
N ALA A 87 -39.58 18.60 6.06
CA ALA A 87 -39.85 19.99 6.44
C ALA A 87 -39.80 21.01 5.28
N ASN A 88 -39.18 20.72 4.12
CA ASN A 88 -38.93 21.75 3.09
C ASN A 88 -39.02 21.21 1.64
N GLN A 89 -40.20 21.31 1.02
CA GLN A 89 -40.50 20.74 -0.31
C GLN A 89 -40.22 21.67 -1.52
N ASP A 90 -39.83 22.94 -1.30
CA ASP A 90 -39.78 23.97 -2.36
C ASP A 90 -38.40 24.20 -2.98
N ILE A 91 -37.51 23.21 -2.92
CA ILE A 91 -36.17 23.30 -3.52
C ILE A 91 -36.21 22.70 -4.93
N LEU A 92 -36.13 23.56 -5.95
CA LEU A 92 -35.96 23.17 -7.36
C LEU A 92 -34.84 24.01 -7.97
N GLY A 93 -33.77 23.37 -8.42
CA GLY A 93 -32.64 23.99 -9.11
C GLY A 93 -32.07 23.09 -10.20
N ASN A 94 -30.99 23.55 -10.86
CA ASN A 94 -30.26 22.76 -11.86
C ASN A 94 -29.12 21.98 -11.19
N TYR A 95 -28.65 20.89 -11.81
CA TYR A 95 -27.46 20.16 -11.38
C TYR A 95 -26.20 20.98 -11.66
N ALA A 96 -25.92 21.90 -10.76
CA ALA A 96 -24.78 22.82 -10.79
C ALA A 96 -24.51 23.34 -9.39
N ILE A 97 -23.26 23.74 -9.14
CA ILE A 97 -22.91 24.46 -7.91
C ILE A 97 -23.67 25.80 -7.95
N PRO A 98 -24.35 26.21 -6.86
CA PRO A 98 -25.01 27.50 -6.81
C PRO A 98 -24.02 28.67 -7.02
N ASP A 99 -24.43 29.68 -7.79
CA ASP A 99 -23.61 30.88 -8.04
C ASP A 99 -23.45 31.80 -6.80
N GLN A 100 -24.27 31.58 -5.77
CA GLN A 100 -24.33 32.40 -4.55
C GLN A 100 -23.93 31.58 -3.33
N GLN A 101 -22.95 32.06 -2.56
CA GLN A 101 -22.44 31.37 -1.38
C GLN A 101 -23.54 31.14 -0.32
N GLU A 102 -24.47 32.09 -0.16
CA GLU A 102 -25.59 31.97 0.77
C GLU A 102 -26.43 30.72 0.50
N ARG A 103 -26.61 30.34 -0.78
CA ARG A 103 -27.35 29.13 -1.16
C ARG A 103 -26.56 27.86 -0.81
N VAL A 104 -25.25 27.88 -0.99
CA VAL A 104 -24.36 26.78 -0.57
C VAL A 104 -24.44 26.60 0.94
N ASP A 105 -24.33 27.69 1.70
CA ASP A 105 -24.37 27.67 3.16
C ASP A 105 -25.73 27.18 3.68
N GLN A 106 -26.83 27.57 3.04
CA GLN A 106 -28.17 27.05 3.35
C GLN A 106 -28.24 25.53 3.15
N ILE A 107 -27.78 25.04 1.99
CA ILE A 107 -27.75 23.60 1.70
C ILE A 107 -26.93 22.84 2.76
N LEU A 108 -25.80 23.39 3.19
CA LEU A 108 -24.93 22.79 4.20
C LEU A 108 -25.57 22.78 5.61
N GLN A 109 -26.36 23.81 5.95
CA GLN A 109 -27.11 23.86 7.21
C GLN A 109 -28.27 22.86 7.25
N GLU A 110 -28.85 22.55 6.09
CA GLU A 110 -29.94 21.57 5.94
C GLU A 110 -29.43 20.11 5.92
N MET A 111 -28.11 19.89 5.80
CA MET A 111 -27.54 18.54 5.83
C MET A 111 -27.45 17.96 7.24
N PRO A 112 -27.67 16.63 7.40
CA PRO A 112 -27.41 15.95 8.66
C PRO A 112 -25.94 16.14 9.10
N PRO A 113 -25.67 16.57 10.35
CA PRO A 113 -24.30 16.83 10.81
C PRO A 113 -23.38 15.62 10.70
N ASN A 114 -23.92 14.43 10.88
CA ASN A 114 -23.20 13.16 10.76
C ASN A 114 -22.72 12.89 9.33
N ALA A 115 -23.52 13.23 8.31
CA ALA A 115 -23.13 13.11 6.91
C ALA A 115 -22.01 14.09 6.58
N LEU A 116 -22.18 15.35 7.01
CA LEU A 116 -21.26 16.44 6.73
C LEU A 116 -19.87 16.18 7.34
N ALA A 117 -19.83 15.66 8.57
CA ALA A 117 -18.59 15.28 9.25
C ALA A 117 -17.80 14.15 8.56
N LYS A 118 -18.39 13.42 7.61
CA LYS A 118 -17.68 12.43 6.77
C LYS A 118 -17.04 13.05 5.53
N LEU A 119 -17.55 14.20 5.08
CA LEU A 119 -17.14 14.85 3.83
C LEU A 119 -16.20 16.04 4.06
N VAL A 120 -16.40 16.78 5.15
CA VAL A 120 -15.61 17.97 5.49
C VAL A 120 -15.24 17.99 6.97
N ARG A 121 -14.08 18.57 7.29
CA ARG A 121 -13.57 18.67 8.65
C ARG A 121 -12.64 19.86 8.83
N ASP A 122 -12.65 20.43 10.03
CA ASP A 122 -11.61 21.33 10.52
C ASP A 122 -10.50 20.48 11.15
N VAL A 123 -9.30 20.58 10.59
CA VAL A 123 -8.11 19.84 11.02
C VAL A 123 -7.02 20.74 11.61
N GLY A 124 -7.36 21.97 11.99
CA GLY A 124 -6.42 22.97 12.49
C GLY A 124 -5.54 23.57 11.40
N ARG A 125 -4.75 24.59 11.73
CA ARG A 125 -3.78 25.21 10.80
C ARG A 125 -2.38 25.12 11.36
N ASP A 126 -1.42 25.08 10.45
CA ASP A 126 -0.02 25.28 10.79
C ASP A 126 0.26 26.79 10.81
N ALA A 127 0.38 27.38 12.00
CA ALA A 127 0.55 28.83 12.13
C ALA A 127 2.03 29.27 12.06
N ASP A 128 2.99 28.35 12.28
CA ASP A 128 4.42 28.65 12.31
C ASP A 128 5.21 28.03 11.13
N GLY A 129 4.55 27.23 10.30
CA GLY A 129 5.10 26.65 9.08
C GLY A 129 6.04 25.48 9.34
N ASP A 130 5.94 24.81 10.50
CA ASP A 130 6.79 23.68 10.88
C ASP A 130 6.29 22.33 10.35
N GLY A 131 5.12 22.32 9.69
CA GLY A 131 4.42 21.16 9.15
C GLY A 131 3.48 20.48 10.15
N ILE A 132 3.32 21.03 11.36
CA ILE A 132 2.45 20.53 12.42
C ILE A 132 1.23 21.44 12.52
N LYS A 133 0.06 20.89 12.19
CA LYS A 133 -1.20 21.60 12.42
C LYS A 133 -1.39 21.78 13.94
N GLU A 134 -1.45 23.04 14.38
CA GLU A 134 -1.66 23.39 15.77
C GLU A 134 -3.00 22.83 16.24
N ALA A 135 -3.09 22.52 17.54
CA ALA A 135 -4.31 21.98 18.13
C ALA A 135 -5.49 22.96 18.12
N GLU A 136 -5.25 24.23 17.77
CA GLU A 136 -6.31 25.23 17.60
C GLU A 136 -7.03 25.02 16.27
N LEU A 137 -8.36 24.91 16.36
CA LEU A 137 -9.24 24.77 15.21
C LEU A 137 -9.11 25.99 14.29
N ALA A 138 -9.12 25.76 12.97
CA ALA A 138 -9.11 26.81 11.96
C ALA A 138 -10.33 27.74 12.05
N GLY A 139 -11.42 27.28 12.67
CA GLY A 139 -12.70 28.00 12.79
C GLY A 139 -13.59 27.84 11.55
N TYR A 140 -13.17 27.03 10.58
CA TYR A 140 -13.90 26.65 9.38
C TYR A 140 -13.41 25.30 8.86
N TRP A 141 -14.17 24.68 7.96
CA TRP A 141 -13.73 23.44 7.33
C TRP A 141 -12.60 23.70 6.35
N ASN A 142 -11.41 23.22 6.66
CA ASN A 142 -10.20 23.41 5.85
C ASN A 142 -9.73 22.10 5.19
N ARG A 143 -10.45 20.99 5.40
CA ARG A 143 -10.26 19.72 4.72
C ARG A 143 -11.58 19.14 4.23
N ALA A 144 -11.60 18.68 2.99
CA ALA A 144 -12.67 17.87 2.40
C ALA A 144 -12.11 16.55 1.83
N VAL A 145 -12.99 15.62 1.48
CA VAL A 145 -12.62 14.38 0.82
C VAL A 145 -13.38 14.19 -0.49
N ILE A 146 -12.69 13.63 -1.48
CA ILE A 146 -13.29 13.05 -2.69
C ILE A 146 -13.09 11.54 -2.60
N ILE A 147 -14.18 10.79 -2.49
CA ILE A 147 -14.18 9.33 -2.39
C ILE A 147 -14.42 8.76 -3.78
N ILE A 148 -13.57 7.83 -4.20
CA ILE A 148 -13.59 7.23 -5.53
C ILE A 148 -13.81 5.73 -5.37
N GLY A 149 -14.95 5.24 -5.85
CA GLY A 149 -15.21 3.82 -6.04
C GLY A 149 -14.51 3.33 -7.29
N ILE A 150 -13.70 2.27 -7.18
CA ILE A 150 -12.94 1.69 -8.29
C ILE A 150 -13.50 0.32 -8.59
N SER A 151 -13.60 -0.03 -9.87
CA SER A 151 -13.98 -1.36 -10.31
C SER A 151 -12.95 -2.41 -9.91
N ASP A 152 -13.42 -3.59 -9.50
CA ASP A 152 -12.56 -4.76 -9.28
C ASP A 152 -12.01 -5.30 -10.62
N ASP A 153 -12.67 -5.00 -11.74
CA ASP A 153 -12.20 -5.34 -13.09
C ASP A 153 -11.55 -4.12 -13.75
N LEU A 154 -10.22 -4.10 -13.71
CA LEU A 154 -9.39 -3.06 -14.31
C LEU A 154 -8.97 -3.39 -15.76
N GLY A 155 -9.47 -4.49 -16.34
CA GLY A 155 -9.08 -4.95 -17.66
C GLY A 155 -7.57 -5.16 -17.80
N ASN A 156 -6.92 -4.33 -18.62
CA ASN A 156 -5.46 -4.37 -18.85
C ASN A 156 -4.68 -3.37 -17.98
N THR A 157 -5.35 -2.55 -17.17
CA THR A 157 -4.73 -1.51 -16.37
C THR A 157 -4.35 -2.06 -15.00
N THR A 158 -3.14 -1.75 -14.53
CA THR A 158 -2.72 -2.10 -13.17
C THR A 158 -3.18 -1.04 -12.16
N ILE A 159 -3.31 -1.42 -10.89
CA ILE A 159 -3.64 -0.46 -9.81
C ILE A 159 -2.62 0.68 -9.76
N SER A 160 -1.32 0.39 -9.94
CA SER A 160 -0.26 1.40 -9.96
C SER A 160 -0.43 2.39 -11.11
N GLN A 161 -0.77 1.92 -12.31
CA GLN A 161 -1.07 2.81 -13.44
C GLN A 161 -2.31 3.67 -13.18
N LEU A 162 -3.37 3.09 -12.62
CA LEU A 162 -4.58 3.85 -12.27
C LEU A 162 -4.27 4.97 -11.27
N ILE A 163 -3.45 4.69 -10.25
CA ILE A 163 -3.00 5.67 -9.26
C ILE A 163 -2.20 6.78 -9.94
N GLU A 164 -1.24 6.43 -10.78
CA GLU A 164 -0.39 7.37 -11.51
C GLU A 164 -1.21 8.25 -12.44
N ASP A 165 -2.10 7.67 -13.25
CA ASP A 165 -3.00 8.37 -14.15
C ASP A 165 -3.95 9.30 -13.39
N THR A 166 -4.47 8.86 -12.24
CA THR A 166 -5.32 9.68 -11.37
C THR A 166 -4.54 10.88 -10.85
N GLN A 167 -3.33 10.69 -10.33
CA GLN A 167 -2.51 11.79 -9.83
C GLN A 167 -2.09 12.74 -10.95
N ASN A 168 -1.78 12.23 -12.14
CA ASN A 168 -1.46 13.05 -13.32
C ASN A 168 -2.65 13.90 -13.75
N LYS A 169 -3.87 13.33 -13.75
CA LYS A 169 -5.11 14.08 -14.01
C LYS A 169 -5.30 15.19 -12.98
N ILE A 170 -5.12 14.90 -11.69
CA ILE A 170 -5.23 15.88 -10.60
C ILE A 170 -4.23 17.04 -10.82
N ASN A 171 -2.97 16.72 -11.12
CA ASN A 171 -1.91 17.70 -11.32
C ASN A 171 -2.11 18.59 -12.57
N ALA A 172 -2.91 18.14 -13.54
CA ALA A 172 -3.16 18.86 -14.79
C ALA A 172 -4.37 19.82 -14.72
N ILE A 173 -5.17 19.77 -13.66
CA ILE A 173 -6.36 20.62 -13.47
C ILE A 173 -6.03 22.08 -13.17
N PRO A 174 -5.08 22.42 -12.29
CA PRO A 174 -4.84 23.82 -11.96
C PRO A 174 -4.42 24.62 -13.20
N GLU A 175 -5.14 25.71 -13.46
CA GLU A 175 -4.84 26.63 -14.54
C GLU A 175 -3.65 27.50 -14.14
N ILE A 176 -2.66 27.64 -15.03
CA ILE A 176 -1.46 28.46 -14.78
C ILE A 176 -1.68 29.82 -15.44
N ASP A 177 -1.54 30.89 -14.66
CA ASP A 177 -1.69 32.25 -15.16
C ASP A 177 -0.44 32.75 -15.93
N GLU A 178 -0.50 33.96 -16.49
CA GLU A 178 0.60 34.58 -17.24
C GLU A 178 1.89 34.78 -16.41
N ASN A 179 1.77 34.80 -15.08
CA ASN A 179 2.89 34.94 -14.14
C ASN A 179 3.44 33.59 -13.68
N GLY A 180 2.88 32.48 -14.15
CA GLY A 180 3.29 31.13 -13.77
C GLY A 180 2.70 30.65 -12.44
N VAL A 181 1.72 31.35 -11.87
CA VAL A 181 1.06 30.99 -10.61
C VAL A 181 -0.16 30.12 -10.91
N SER A 182 -0.27 29.00 -10.20
CA SER A 182 -1.40 28.08 -10.38
C SER A 182 -2.69 28.60 -9.71
N SER A 183 -3.84 28.26 -10.27
CA SER A 183 -5.15 28.58 -9.68
C SER A 183 -5.25 28.08 -8.23
N TRP A 184 -4.66 26.92 -7.94
CA TRP A 184 -4.65 26.31 -6.60
C TRP A 184 -3.75 27.06 -5.61
N GLU A 185 -2.58 27.53 -6.05
CA GLU A 185 -1.67 28.31 -5.20
C GLU A 185 -2.30 29.61 -4.72
N ARG A 186 -3.14 30.26 -5.56
CA ARG A 186 -3.86 31.49 -5.19
C ARG A 186 -4.86 31.31 -4.05
N ILE A 187 -5.40 30.12 -3.91
CA ILE A 187 -6.37 29.74 -2.87
C ILE A 187 -5.77 28.75 -1.86
N ASN A 188 -4.44 28.65 -1.84
CA ASN A 188 -3.67 27.74 -0.99
C ASN A 188 -4.29 26.32 -0.95
N LEU A 189 -4.71 25.81 -2.11
CA LEU A 189 -5.42 24.55 -2.26
C LEU A 189 -4.45 23.44 -2.64
N THR A 190 -4.56 22.30 -1.97
CA THR A 190 -3.80 21.10 -2.28
C THR A 190 -4.73 19.91 -2.36
N MET A 191 -4.55 19.08 -3.40
CA MET A 191 -5.30 17.84 -3.56
C MET A 191 -4.34 16.66 -3.64
N THR A 192 -4.39 15.78 -2.65
CA THR A 192 -3.46 14.65 -2.53
C THR A 192 -4.20 13.32 -2.61
N LEU A 193 -3.81 12.45 -3.55
CA LEU A 193 -4.33 11.10 -3.65
C LEU A 193 -3.83 10.24 -2.48
N THR A 194 -4.77 9.56 -1.82
CA THR A 194 -4.55 8.82 -0.60
C THR A 194 -5.60 7.69 -0.44
N GLY A 195 -5.69 7.14 0.77
CA GLY A 195 -6.58 6.06 1.12
C GLY A 195 -5.91 4.69 1.04
N PRO A 196 -6.66 3.61 1.37
CA PRO A 196 -6.07 2.28 1.52
C PRO A 196 -5.35 1.79 0.27
N VAL A 197 -5.95 1.98 -0.92
CA VAL A 197 -5.42 1.45 -2.19
C VAL A 197 -4.09 2.12 -2.60
N PRO A 198 -3.97 3.46 -2.69
CA PRO A 198 -2.69 4.08 -3.03
C PRO A 198 -1.62 3.88 -1.97
N ILE A 199 -1.98 3.94 -0.68
CA ILE A 199 -1.01 3.79 0.41
C ILE A 199 -0.43 2.36 0.41
N THR A 200 -1.26 1.33 0.32
CA THR A 200 -0.76 -0.06 0.34
C THR A 200 0.08 -0.36 -0.90
N ASN A 201 -0.31 0.17 -2.07
CA ASN A 201 0.46 0.04 -3.30
C ASN A 201 1.82 0.74 -3.18
N ALA A 202 1.85 2.01 -2.77
CA ALA A 202 3.07 2.79 -2.60
C ALA A 202 4.03 2.17 -1.56
N VAL A 203 3.50 1.68 -0.43
CA VAL A 203 4.29 0.98 0.59
C VAL A 203 4.86 -0.33 0.04
N THR A 204 4.07 -1.08 -0.74
CA THR A 204 4.51 -2.33 -1.36
C THR A 204 5.62 -2.07 -2.38
N GLU A 205 5.40 -1.15 -3.31
CA GLU A 205 6.37 -0.74 -4.33
C GLU A 205 7.67 -0.23 -3.69
N LYS A 206 7.57 0.69 -2.73
CA LYS A 206 8.74 1.24 -2.04
C LYS A 206 9.50 0.16 -1.28
N SER A 207 8.81 -0.82 -0.69
CA SER A 207 9.45 -1.95 -0.02
C SER A 207 10.20 -2.84 -1.00
N PHE A 208 9.67 -3.05 -2.22
CA PHE A 208 10.37 -3.79 -3.27
C PHE A 208 11.61 -3.06 -3.77
N GLU A 209 11.51 -1.75 -3.96
CA GLU A 209 12.65 -0.90 -4.33
C GLU A 209 13.74 -0.99 -3.27
N MET A 210 13.40 -0.75 -2.00
CA MET A 210 14.34 -0.87 -0.88
C MET A 210 14.92 -2.28 -0.75
N PHE A 211 14.14 -3.31 -1.05
CA PHE A 211 14.65 -4.68 -1.06
C PHE A 211 15.74 -4.85 -2.11
N TRP A 212 15.53 -4.40 -3.34
CA TRP A 212 16.55 -4.51 -4.40
C TRP A 212 17.78 -3.64 -4.14
N ASP A 213 17.62 -2.54 -3.40
CA ASP A 213 18.75 -1.74 -2.95
C ASP A 213 19.55 -2.46 -1.85
N VAL A 214 18.88 -3.01 -0.83
CA VAL A 214 19.52 -3.58 0.36
C VAL A 214 20.01 -5.01 0.15
N PHE A 215 19.27 -5.83 -0.61
CA PHE A 215 19.55 -7.26 -0.77
C PHE A 215 20.94 -7.57 -1.34
N PRO A 216 21.47 -6.84 -2.35
CA PRO A 216 22.85 -7.02 -2.82
C PRO A 216 23.90 -6.74 -1.73
N TYR A 217 23.70 -5.71 -0.91
CA TYR A 217 24.59 -5.45 0.24
C TYR A 217 24.48 -6.57 1.27
N GLY A 218 23.28 -7.10 1.50
CA GLY A 218 23.06 -8.27 2.34
C GLY A 218 23.86 -9.49 1.86
N ILE A 219 23.80 -9.81 0.57
CA ILE A 219 24.60 -10.89 -0.04
C ILE A 219 26.09 -10.62 0.15
N LEU A 220 26.55 -9.39 -0.08
CA LEU A 220 27.94 -9.00 0.11
C LEU A 220 28.39 -9.19 1.56
N PHE A 221 27.60 -8.75 2.54
CA PHE A 221 27.91 -8.92 3.96
C PHE A 221 27.91 -10.39 4.39
N VAL A 222 26.98 -11.19 3.89
CA VAL A 222 26.94 -12.64 4.14
C VAL A 222 28.17 -13.32 3.53
N ALA A 223 28.51 -13.01 2.28
CA ALA A 223 29.69 -13.54 1.60
C ALA A 223 30.99 -13.12 2.31
N LEU A 224 31.08 -11.85 2.73
CA LEU A 224 32.20 -11.32 3.51
C LEU A 224 32.30 -12.02 4.87
N GLY A 225 31.18 -12.21 5.57
CA GLY A 225 31.13 -12.94 6.84
C GLY A 225 31.65 -14.36 6.66
N LEU A 226 31.09 -15.12 5.71
CA LEU A 226 31.55 -16.48 5.39
C LEU A 226 33.04 -16.51 5.06
N PHE A 227 33.50 -15.58 4.23
CA PHE A 227 34.90 -15.45 3.85
C PHE A 227 35.80 -15.18 5.06
N LEU A 228 35.47 -14.18 5.90
CA LEU A 228 36.29 -13.78 7.05
C LEU A 228 36.36 -14.85 8.13
N PHE A 229 35.24 -15.54 8.40
CA PHE A 229 35.20 -16.63 9.37
C PHE A 229 36.02 -17.85 8.93
N HIS A 230 36.13 -18.11 7.61
CA HIS A 230 36.77 -19.32 7.08
C HIS A 230 38.07 -19.06 6.32
N CYS A 231 38.55 -17.82 6.23
CA CYS A 231 39.88 -17.51 5.74
C CYS A 231 40.97 -17.66 6.80
N ASP A 232 40.66 -18.31 7.94
CA ASP A 232 41.56 -18.56 9.06
C ASP A 232 42.17 -17.30 9.71
N LEU A 233 41.76 -16.09 9.27
CA LEU A 233 42.20 -14.80 9.82
C LEU A 233 41.80 -14.65 11.29
N LEU A 234 40.54 -14.95 11.61
CA LEU A 234 40.03 -14.82 12.98
C LEU A 234 40.48 -15.97 13.90
N GLN A 235 40.69 -17.17 13.36
CA GLN A 235 41.05 -18.35 14.15
C GLN A 235 42.57 -18.50 14.36
N THR A 236 43.39 -18.16 13.36
CA THR A 236 44.84 -18.44 13.38
C THR A 236 45.71 -17.20 13.10
N GLY A 237 45.11 -16.04 12.79
CA GLY A 237 45.83 -14.81 12.48
C GLY A 237 46.53 -14.81 11.12
N ARG A 238 46.35 -15.85 10.28
CA ARG A 238 46.94 -15.95 8.93
C ARG A 238 45.84 -16.09 7.89
N ILE A 239 45.92 -15.28 6.83
CA ILE A 239 44.90 -15.27 5.77
C ILE A 239 45.12 -16.44 4.80
N ARG A 240 44.24 -17.43 4.85
CA ARG A 240 44.09 -18.48 3.84
C ARG A 240 42.96 -18.14 2.88
N PHE A 241 43.26 -17.23 1.94
CA PHE A 241 42.30 -16.69 0.98
C PHE A 241 41.51 -17.78 0.22
N VAL A 242 42.20 -18.83 -0.24
CA VAL A 242 41.59 -19.92 -1.02
C VAL A 242 40.54 -20.69 -0.22
N GLN A 243 40.68 -20.82 1.10
CA GLN A 243 39.70 -21.51 1.94
C GLN A 243 38.43 -20.68 2.11
N GLY A 244 38.57 -19.38 2.37
CA GLY A 244 37.42 -18.47 2.46
C GLY A 244 36.59 -18.47 1.18
N VAL A 245 37.23 -18.34 0.01
CA VAL A 245 36.53 -18.39 -1.30
C VAL A 245 35.83 -19.73 -1.53
N LYS A 246 36.47 -20.84 -1.17
CA LYS A 246 35.85 -22.17 -1.28
C LYS A 246 34.56 -22.28 -0.46
N VAL A 247 34.55 -21.79 0.77
CA VAL A 247 33.35 -21.84 1.63
C VAL A 247 32.24 -20.94 1.09
N VAL A 248 32.56 -19.73 0.62
CA VAL A 248 31.56 -18.84 0.00
C VAL A 248 30.92 -19.52 -1.21
N ILE A 249 31.71 -20.20 -2.05
CA ILE A 249 31.17 -20.91 -3.22
C ILE A 249 30.37 -22.14 -2.80
N ILE A 250 30.86 -22.96 -1.87
CA ILE A 250 30.21 -24.24 -1.50
C ILE A 250 28.94 -24.01 -0.68
N ALA A 251 28.94 -23.09 0.28
CA ALA A 251 27.79 -22.84 1.16
C ALA A 251 26.91 -21.68 0.69
N GLY A 252 27.52 -20.62 0.15
CA GLY A 252 26.82 -19.39 -0.23
C GLY A 252 26.12 -19.49 -1.59
N LEU A 253 26.79 -20.03 -2.61
CA LEU A 253 26.23 -20.05 -3.97
C LEU A 253 24.94 -20.91 -4.08
N PRO A 254 24.87 -22.16 -3.56
CA PRO A 254 23.64 -22.95 -3.65
C PRO A 254 22.49 -22.31 -2.87
N THR A 255 22.80 -21.67 -1.74
CA THR A 255 21.81 -20.91 -0.97
C THR A 255 21.31 -19.69 -1.75
N LEU A 256 22.19 -18.94 -2.42
CA LEU A 256 21.74 -17.83 -3.25
C LEU A 256 20.85 -18.33 -4.39
N CYS A 257 21.23 -19.43 -5.03
CA CYS A 257 20.41 -20.07 -6.06
C CYS A 257 19.03 -20.51 -5.53
N SER A 258 18.93 -21.02 -4.30
CA SER A 258 17.64 -21.42 -3.71
C SER A 258 16.71 -20.23 -3.47
N VAL A 259 17.24 -19.06 -3.11
CA VAL A 259 16.46 -17.81 -3.01
C VAL A 259 15.86 -17.46 -4.37
N TRP A 260 16.68 -17.45 -5.42
CA TRP A 260 16.21 -17.16 -6.78
C TRP A 260 15.18 -18.17 -7.29
N ILE A 261 15.40 -19.47 -7.03
CA ILE A 261 14.44 -20.52 -7.39
C ILE A 261 13.13 -20.32 -6.64
N THR A 262 13.18 -20.00 -5.35
CA THR A 262 11.97 -19.81 -4.53
C THR A 262 11.18 -18.58 -4.99
N MET A 263 11.85 -17.44 -5.21
CA MET A 263 11.21 -16.24 -5.77
C MET A 263 10.68 -16.49 -7.19
N GLY A 264 11.40 -17.27 -8.00
CA GLY A 264 10.96 -17.68 -9.33
C GLY A 264 9.70 -18.56 -9.31
N ILE A 265 9.60 -19.50 -8.35
CA ILE A 265 8.40 -20.32 -8.15
C ILE A 265 7.21 -19.44 -7.72
N ILE A 266 7.42 -18.48 -6.82
CA ILE A 266 6.38 -17.54 -6.39
C ILE A 266 5.86 -16.74 -7.59
N GLY A 267 6.76 -16.15 -8.38
CA GLY A 267 6.38 -15.42 -9.59
C GLY A 267 5.70 -16.29 -10.64
N PHE A 268 6.18 -17.53 -10.85
CA PHE A 268 5.60 -18.46 -11.82
C PHE A 268 4.20 -18.95 -11.43
N THR A 269 3.92 -19.09 -10.14
CA THR A 269 2.61 -19.54 -9.65
C THR A 269 1.55 -18.43 -9.63
N ASN A 270 1.87 -17.23 -10.13
CA ASN A 270 1.02 -16.03 -10.05
C ASN A 270 0.50 -15.78 -8.63
N TYR A 271 1.32 -16.11 -7.63
CA TYR A 271 0.97 -15.80 -6.26
C TYR A 271 1.08 -14.29 -6.05
N GLU A 272 0.07 -13.69 -5.43
CA GLU A 272 0.06 -12.25 -5.18
C GLU A 272 1.26 -11.85 -4.31
N VAL A 273 2.18 -11.08 -4.88
CA VAL A 273 3.41 -10.70 -4.17
C VAL A 273 3.10 -9.50 -3.27
N THR A 274 2.74 -9.82 -2.04
CA THR A 274 2.48 -8.81 -1.01
C THR A 274 3.79 -8.28 -0.44
N MET A 275 3.74 -7.09 0.19
CA MET A 275 4.87 -6.52 0.94
C MET A 275 5.50 -7.53 1.92
N THR A 276 4.71 -8.43 2.50
CA THR A 276 5.20 -9.43 3.45
C THR A 276 6.04 -10.53 2.80
N VAL A 277 5.89 -10.82 1.51
CA VAL A 277 6.67 -11.85 0.80
C VAL A 277 8.14 -11.43 0.61
N ILE A 278 8.44 -10.14 0.65
CA ILE A 278 9.79 -9.59 0.50
C ILE A 278 10.77 -10.19 1.53
N ILE A 279 10.30 -10.52 2.73
CA ILE A 279 11.14 -11.08 3.81
C ILE A 279 11.58 -12.53 3.54
N VAL A 280 10.96 -13.22 2.59
CA VAL A 280 11.25 -14.63 2.27
C VAL A 280 12.70 -14.82 1.84
N GLY A 281 13.20 -13.94 0.97
CA GLY A 281 14.57 -14.03 0.45
C GLY A 281 15.65 -13.99 1.55
N PRO A 282 15.69 -12.96 2.40
CA PRO A 282 16.68 -12.86 3.48
C PRO A 282 16.60 -14.02 4.49
N ILE A 283 15.40 -14.52 4.81
CA ILE A 283 15.22 -15.65 5.73
C ILE A 283 15.78 -16.94 5.13
N ILE A 284 15.45 -17.23 3.87
CA ILE A 284 16.00 -18.41 3.16
C ILE A 284 17.52 -18.30 3.05
N LEU A 285 18.05 -17.12 2.74
CA LEU A 285 19.49 -16.87 2.66
C LEU A 285 20.17 -17.18 4.00
N ALA A 286 19.63 -16.66 5.11
CA ALA A 286 20.21 -16.87 6.43
C ALA A 286 20.21 -18.35 6.86
N LEU A 287 19.09 -19.05 6.66
CA LEU A 287 18.94 -20.45 7.05
C LEU A 287 19.74 -21.39 6.15
N GLY A 288 19.75 -21.16 4.84
CA GLY A 288 20.50 -21.99 3.89
C GLY A 288 22.01 -21.91 4.10
N VAL A 289 22.54 -20.71 4.35
CA VAL A 289 23.96 -20.54 4.64
C VAL A 289 24.35 -21.33 5.89
N SER A 290 23.49 -21.37 6.91
CA SER A 290 23.71 -22.17 8.12
C SER A 290 23.80 -23.67 7.79
N TYR A 291 22.87 -24.19 6.98
CA TYR A 291 22.88 -25.61 6.57
C TYR A 291 24.17 -25.97 5.82
N GLY A 292 24.56 -25.15 4.84
CA GLY A 292 25.76 -25.39 4.04
C GLY A 292 27.03 -25.31 4.85
N LEU A 293 27.09 -24.37 5.80
CA LEU A 293 28.22 -24.21 6.70
C LEU A 293 28.35 -25.39 7.67
N HIS A 294 27.25 -25.87 8.25
CA HIS A 294 27.29 -27.06 9.12
C HIS A 294 27.81 -28.31 8.40
N ILE A 295 27.33 -28.56 7.18
CA ILE A 295 27.78 -29.71 6.37
C ILE A 295 29.24 -29.52 5.95
N THR A 296 29.61 -28.33 5.48
CA THR A 296 30.99 -28.02 5.05
C THR A 296 32.00 -28.14 6.18
N ASN A 297 31.63 -27.68 7.40
CA ASN A 297 32.50 -27.79 8.57
C ASN A 297 32.66 -29.24 9.02
N ARG A 298 31.57 -30.02 9.04
CA ARG A 298 31.68 -31.45 9.34
C ARG A 298 32.55 -32.16 8.31
N TYR A 299 32.37 -31.87 7.03
CA TYR A 299 33.24 -32.37 5.97
C TYR A 299 34.71 -31.97 6.22
N ALA A 300 35.00 -30.73 6.61
CA ALA A 300 36.36 -30.29 6.89
C ALA A 300 36.99 -31.05 8.08
N GLU A 301 36.22 -31.27 9.15
CA GLU A 301 36.63 -31.99 10.38
C GLU A 301 36.85 -33.49 10.14
N SER A 302 36.09 -34.11 9.23
CA SER A 302 36.19 -35.53 8.91
C SER A 302 37.55 -35.93 8.35
N LYS A 303 37.98 -37.17 8.64
CA LYS A 303 39.25 -37.75 8.18
C LYS A 303 39.01 -38.84 7.15
N GLY A 304 39.99 -39.06 6.28
CA GLY A 304 39.93 -40.08 5.23
C GLY A 304 39.85 -39.50 3.82
N THR A 305 39.45 -40.34 2.88
CA THR A 305 39.22 -39.97 1.48
C THR A 305 38.04 -39.00 1.33
N PRO A 306 37.95 -38.20 0.26
CA PRO A 306 36.81 -37.30 0.03
C PRO A 306 35.44 -37.98 0.14
N GLN A 307 35.33 -39.23 -0.31
CA GLN A 307 34.11 -40.04 -0.24
C GLN A 307 33.76 -40.41 1.20
N GLU A 308 34.74 -40.86 2.00
CA GLU A 308 34.52 -41.19 3.42
C GLU A 308 34.13 -39.95 4.22
N LYS A 309 34.79 -38.81 3.95
CA LYS A 309 34.47 -37.52 4.59
C LYS A 309 33.05 -37.08 4.29
N MET A 310 32.61 -37.19 3.05
CA MET A 310 31.23 -36.86 2.66
C MET A 310 30.22 -37.83 3.29
N ALA A 311 30.51 -39.13 3.29
CA ALA A 311 29.63 -40.13 3.89
C ALA A 311 29.46 -39.91 5.40
N GLU A 312 30.53 -39.54 6.12
CA GLU A 312 30.47 -39.19 7.54
C GLU A 312 29.68 -37.89 7.77
N ALA A 313 29.92 -36.86 6.95
CA ALA A 313 29.22 -35.59 7.06
C ALA A 313 27.71 -35.74 6.86
N MET A 314 27.29 -36.49 5.84
CA MET A 314 25.88 -36.75 5.56
C MET A 314 25.23 -37.65 6.62
N ASN A 315 25.93 -38.67 7.11
CA ASN A 315 25.37 -39.58 8.12
C ASN A 315 25.21 -38.98 9.51
N SER A 316 25.97 -37.93 9.81
CA SER A 316 25.92 -37.21 11.09
C SER A 316 25.18 -35.88 10.92
N THR A 317 25.88 -34.87 10.42
CA THR A 317 25.42 -33.48 10.40
C THR A 317 24.34 -33.27 9.34
N GLY A 318 24.38 -34.00 8.22
CA GLY A 318 23.29 -34.01 7.24
C GLY A 318 21.95 -34.43 7.86
N LYS A 319 21.92 -35.48 8.70
CA LYS A 319 20.70 -35.87 9.43
C LYS A 319 20.24 -34.83 10.44
N ALA A 320 21.17 -34.16 11.13
CA ALA A 320 20.85 -33.08 12.05
C ALA A 320 20.25 -31.86 11.32
N VAL A 321 20.83 -31.50 10.17
CA VAL A 321 20.33 -30.43 9.29
C VAL A 321 18.95 -30.77 8.73
N LEU A 322 18.71 -32.03 8.30
CA LEU A 322 17.40 -32.48 7.86
C LEU A 322 16.34 -32.33 8.95
N LEU A 323 16.66 -32.75 10.17
CA LEU A 323 15.72 -32.62 11.30
C LEU A 323 15.42 -31.14 11.60
N SER A 324 16.45 -30.28 11.57
CA SER A 324 16.28 -28.84 11.72
C SER A 324 15.39 -28.24 10.63
N ALA A 325 15.62 -28.60 9.37
CA ALA A 325 14.80 -28.16 8.24
C ALA A 325 13.34 -28.60 8.41
N LEU A 326 13.07 -29.85 8.81
CA LEU A 326 11.72 -30.34 9.07
C LEU A 326 11.02 -29.56 10.18
N THR A 327 11.70 -29.29 11.31
CA THR A 327 11.10 -28.48 12.39
C THR A 327 10.80 -27.05 11.95
N THR A 328 11.66 -26.49 11.08
CA THR A 328 11.48 -25.15 10.52
C THR A 328 10.31 -25.10 9.54
N ILE A 329 10.17 -26.11 8.68
CA ILE A 329 9.03 -26.28 7.78
C ILE A 329 7.73 -26.36 8.57
N ILE A 330 7.68 -27.17 9.62
CA ILE A 330 6.49 -27.27 10.50
C ILE A 330 6.18 -25.90 11.13
N GLY A 331 7.20 -25.17 11.58
CA GLY A 331 7.06 -23.81 12.09
C GLY A 331 6.46 -22.84 11.07
N PHE A 332 6.94 -22.83 9.83
CA PHE A 332 6.40 -21.96 8.78
C PHE A 332 5.02 -22.41 8.28
N ILE A 333 4.75 -23.71 8.21
CA ILE A 333 3.40 -24.23 7.94
C ILE A 333 2.41 -23.75 9.01
N SER A 334 2.83 -23.58 10.26
CA SER A 334 1.94 -23.06 11.31
C SER A 334 1.37 -21.68 10.97
N LEU A 335 2.10 -20.84 10.22
CA LEU A 335 1.64 -19.53 9.77
C LEU A 335 0.43 -19.62 8.83
N THR A 336 0.29 -20.74 8.12
CA THR A 336 -0.81 -20.97 7.16
C THR A 336 -2.18 -21.14 7.84
N PHE A 337 -2.22 -21.37 9.15
CA PHE A 337 -3.47 -21.42 9.92
C PHE A 337 -3.97 -20.04 10.37
N THR A 338 -3.18 -18.98 10.16
CA THR A 338 -3.59 -17.61 10.51
C THR A 338 -4.70 -17.15 9.56
N PRO A 339 -5.80 -16.53 10.02
CA PRO A 339 -6.90 -16.06 9.17
C PRO A 339 -6.57 -14.77 8.41
N MET A 340 -5.36 -14.67 7.86
CA MET A 340 -4.86 -13.54 7.10
C MET A 340 -4.08 -14.04 5.87
N LYS A 341 -4.63 -13.84 4.67
CA LYS A 341 -4.04 -14.32 3.41
C LYS A 341 -2.54 -13.98 3.26
N PRO A 342 -2.07 -12.74 3.52
CA PRO A 342 -0.64 -12.41 3.36
C PRO A 342 0.29 -13.26 4.24
N ILE A 343 -0.12 -13.57 5.48
CA ILE A 343 0.65 -14.40 6.40
C ILE A 343 0.67 -15.86 5.93
N GLN A 344 -0.45 -16.35 5.40
CA GLN A 344 -0.51 -17.69 4.82
C GLN A 344 0.42 -17.84 3.62
N THR A 345 0.46 -16.82 2.74
CA THR A 345 1.39 -16.76 1.61
C THR A 345 2.83 -16.90 2.07
N VAL A 346 3.25 -16.09 3.05
CA VAL A 346 4.59 -16.16 3.62
C VAL A 346 4.88 -17.54 4.21
N GLY A 347 3.92 -18.13 4.92
CA GLY A 347 4.05 -19.49 5.47
C GLY A 347 4.34 -20.54 4.39
N TRP A 348 3.56 -20.55 3.31
CA TRP A 348 3.79 -21.46 2.18
C TRP A 348 5.11 -21.19 1.46
N SER A 349 5.42 -19.93 1.19
CA SER A 349 6.67 -19.51 0.52
C SER A 349 7.91 -19.90 1.32
N LEU A 350 7.91 -19.68 2.63
CA LEU A 350 9.02 -20.06 3.50
C LEU A 350 9.13 -21.57 3.63
N ALA A 351 8.01 -22.29 3.85
CA ALA A 351 8.04 -23.75 3.96
C ALA A 351 8.59 -24.41 2.67
N GLY A 352 8.09 -24.00 1.51
CA GLY A 352 8.61 -24.45 0.22
C GLY A 352 10.07 -24.03 -0.01
N GLY A 353 10.42 -22.80 0.37
CA GLY A 353 11.78 -22.29 0.29
C GLY A 353 12.79 -23.08 1.13
N ILE A 354 12.40 -23.56 2.31
CA ILE A 354 13.25 -24.45 3.13
C ILE A 354 13.45 -25.81 2.46
N VAL A 355 12.44 -26.34 1.77
CA VAL A 355 12.61 -27.57 0.98
C VAL A 355 13.60 -27.34 -0.17
N VAL A 356 13.45 -26.25 -0.91
CA VAL A 356 14.34 -25.90 -2.03
C VAL A 356 15.77 -25.70 -1.52
N VAL A 357 15.97 -24.96 -0.44
CA VAL A 357 17.33 -24.71 0.08
C VAL A 357 17.96 -25.98 0.60
N TYR A 358 17.22 -26.84 1.30
CA TYR A 358 17.74 -28.13 1.76
C TYR A 358 18.16 -29.04 0.60
N ILE A 359 17.44 -29.03 -0.53
CA ILE A 359 17.81 -29.82 -1.71
C ILE A 359 19.05 -29.26 -2.40
N MET A 360 19.20 -27.94 -2.42
CA MET A 360 20.33 -27.26 -3.08
C MET A 360 21.63 -27.35 -2.28
N THR A 361 21.54 -27.46 -0.95
CA THR A 361 22.66 -27.43 -0.01
C THR A 361 23.14 -28.83 0.31
#